data_AF-A0AAN0NE04-F1
#
_entry.id   AF-A0AAN0NE04-F1
#
_cell.length_a   1.000
_cell.length_b   1.000
_cell.length_c   1.000
_cell.angle_alpha   90.00
_cell.angle_beta   90.00
_cell.angle_gamma   90.00
#
_symmetry.space_group_name_H-M   'P 1'
#
loop_
_entity.id
_entity.type
_entity.pdbx_description
1 polymer ?
#
loop_
_entity_poly.entity_id
_entity_poly.type
_entity_poly.pdbx_seq_one_letter_code
_entity_poly.pdbx_strand_id
1 'polypeptide(L)'
;MLTDSDDPILKDLALRLLNRVLFQYEDLTGTNQLEKIRRATTQNGYDASYYVVEDFTTQTLYQKPYRKEDTNSGIYVSIKGDLVELSEASSIVRGFVQGEDKEDRKVFYPKEIVYE
;
A
#
# COMPACT_ATOMS: atom_id res chain seq x y z
N MET A 1 -16.29 9.64 -25.17
CA MET A 1 -15.11 9.29 -24.34
C MET A 1 -15.60 8.57 -23.09
N LEU A 2 -14.73 8.01 -22.22
CA LEU A 2 -15.19 7.40 -20.96
C LEU A 2 -15.97 8.40 -20.08
N THR A 3 -15.64 9.69 -20.20
CA THR A 3 -16.32 10.82 -19.56
C THR A 3 -17.74 11.10 -20.09
N ASP A 4 -18.15 10.45 -21.18
CA ASP A 4 -19.49 10.58 -21.78
C ASP A 4 -20.29 9.26 -21.68
N SER A 5 -19.81 8.31 -20.86
CA SER A 5 -20.47 7.02 -20.64
C SER A 5 -21.87 7.19 -20.05
N ASP A 6 -22.81 6.34 -20.47
CA ASP A 6 -24.14 6.22 -19.85
C ASP A 6 -24.07 5.57 -18.46
N ASP A 7 -23.03 4.77 -18.20
CA ASP A 7 -22.75 4.26 -16.85
C ASP A 7 -22.26 5.41 -15.95
N PRO A 8 -23.00 5.75 -14.88
CA PRO A 8 -22.70 6.90 -14.04
C PRO A 8 -21.41 6.73 -13.22
N ILE A 9 -21.04 5.50 -12.84
CA ILE A 9 -19.83 5.20 -12.06
C ILE A 9 -18.60 5.37 -12.95
N LEU A 10 -18.62 4.77 -14.13
CA LEU A 10 -17.54 4.90 -15.12
C LEU A 10 -17.33 6.36 -15.51
N LYS A 11 -18.42 7.08 -15.76
CA LYS A 11 -18.39 8.51 -16.08
C LYS A 11 -17.75 9.33 -14.96
N ASP A 12 -18.18 9.13 -13.72
CA ASP A 12 -17.66 9.87 -12.56
C ASP A 12 -16.18 9.58 -12.34
N LEU A 13 -15.77 8.30 -12.29
CA LEU A 13 -14.37 7.92 -12.09
C LEU A 13 -13.45 8.44 -13.20
N ALA A 14 -13.91 8.42 -14.47
CA ALA A 14 -13.17 9.00 -15.58
C ALA A 14 -13.01 10.53 -15.43
N LEU A 15 -14.06 11.24 -15.03
CA LEU A 15 -14.02 12.67 -14.77
C LEU A 15 -13.12 13.00 -13.57
N ARG A 16 -13.14 12.19 -12.50
CA ARG A 16 -12.25 12.36 -11.35
C ARG A 16 -10.79 12.25 -11.75
N LEU A 17 -10.45 11.22 -12.53
CA LEU A 17 -9.08 11.02 -13.01
C LEU A 17 -8.62 12.19 -13.89
N LEU A 18 -9.44 12.61 -14.85
CA LEU A 18 -9.10 13.70 -15.77
C LEU A 18 -8.94 15.05 -15.05
N ASN A 19 -9.80 15.32 -14.06
CA ASN A 19 -9.82 16.60 -13.34
C ASN A 19 -9.03 16.57 -12.02
N ARG A 20 -8.27 15.50 -11.75
CA ARG A 20 -7.48 15.32 -10.52
C ARG A 20 -8.31 15.47 -9.23
N VAL A 21 -9.54 14.96 -9.24
CA VAL A 21 -10.38 14.82 -8.05
C VAL A 21 -10.01 13.50 -7.37
N LEU A 22 -8.89 13.54 -6.65
CA LEU A 22 -8.34 12.37 -5.96
C LEU A 22 -9.23 11.96 -4.77
N PHE A 23 -9.21 10.67 -4.47
CA PHE A 23 -9.73 10.14 -3.21
C PHE A 23 -8.86 10.61 -2.04
N GLN A 24 -9.46 10.70 -0.87
CA GLN A 24 -8.72 10.81 0.39
C GLN A 24 -8.25 9.43 0.83
N TYR A 25 -7.24 9.39 1.69
CA TYR A 25 -6.73 8.16 2.26
C TYR A 25 -6.33 8.33 3.73
N GLU A 26 -6.28 7.22 4.43
CA GLU A 26 -5.80 7.11 5.81
C GLU A 26 -5.26 5.71 6.06
N ASP A 27 -4.52 5.57 7.16
CA ASP A 27 -4.00 4.27 7.59
C ASP A 27 -5.15 3.38 8.05
N LEU A 28 -5.18 2.15 7.55
CA LEU A 28 -6.21 1.17 7.84
C LEU A 28 -5.81 0.38 9.10
N THR A 29 -6.43 0.71 10.22
CA THR A 29 -6.10 0.08 11.52
C THR A 29 -6.88 -1.21 11.77
N GLY A 30 -7.92 -1.49 10.98
CA GLY A 30 -8.69 -2.73 11.10
C GLY A 30 -10.02 -2.74 10.34
N THR A 31 -10.68 -3.89 10.35
CA THR A 31 -11.93 -4.13 9.60
C THR A 31 -13.09 -3.23 10.04
N ASN A 32 -13.19 -2.87 11.32
CA ASN A 32 -14.25 -2.00 11.82
C ASN A 32 -14.22 -0.59 11.18
N GLN A 33 -13.02 -0.04 10.97
CA GLN A 33 -12.84 1.25 10.29
C GLN A 33 -13.27 1.15 8.82
N LEU A 34 -12.85 0.08 8.13
CA LEU A 34 -13.25 -0.18 6.75
C LEU A 34 -14.77 -0.26 6.60
N GLU A 35 -15.45 -0.98 7.49
CA GLU A 35 -16.91 -1.11 7.46
C GLU A 35 -17.63 0.23 7.70
N LYS A 36 -17.10 1.08 8.60
CA LYS A 36 -17.64 2.44 8.80
C LYS A 36 -17.54 3.29 7.54
N ILE A 37 -16.39 3.27 6.87
CA ILE A 37 -16.16 3.98 5.60
C ILE A 37 -17.09 3.45 4.51
N ARG A 38 -17.17 2.12 4.35
CA ARG A 38 -18.07 1.49 3.37
C ARG A 38 -19.52 1.90 3.60
N ARG A 39 -19.98 1.86 4.86
CA ARG A 39 -21.34 2.26 5.22
C ARG A 39 -21.61 3.73 4.91
N ALA A 40 -20.70 4.63 5.31
CA ALA A 40 -20.84 6.06 5.05
C ALA A 40 -20.83 6.37 3.54
N THR A 41 -19.99 5.68 2.78
CA THR A 41 -19.91 5.79 1.32
C THR A 41 -21.25 5.41 0.67
N THR A 42 -21.80 4.25 1.03
CA THR A 42 -23.11 3.78 0.55
C THR A 42 -24.25 4.72 0.96
N GLN A 43 -24.23 5.25 2.18
CA GLN A 43 -25.25 6.20 2.67
C GLN A 43 -25.24 7.53 1.90
N ASN A 44 -24.11 7.94 1.33
CA ASN A 44 -23.99 9.13 0.50
C ASN A 44 -24.26 8.86 -1.00
N GLY A 45 -24.73 7.66 -1.36
CA GLY A 45 -25.12 7.31 -2.73
C GLY A 45 -23.98 6.81 -3.62
N TYR A 46 -22.81 6.53 -3.05
CA TYR A 46 -21.69 5.93 -3.77
C TYR A 46 -21.68 4.41 -3.58
N ASP A 47 -21.38 3.67 -4.64
CA ASP A 47 -21.18 2.23 -4.52
C ASP A 47 -19.79 1.93 -3.92
N ALA A 48 -19.77 1.46 -2.67
CA ALA A 48 -18.53 1.17 -1.96
C ALA A 48 -17.63 0.10 -2.63
N SER A 49 -18.13 -0.67 -3.59
CA SER A 49 -17.30 -1.60 -4.38
C SER A 49 -16.39 -0.88 -5.39
N TYR A 50 -16.76 0.32 -5.82
CA TYR A 50 -15.98 1.16 -6.72
C TYR A 50 -15.29 2.32 -6.02
N TYR A 51 -15.89 2.81 -4.95
CA TYR A 51 -15.44 4.02 -4.25
C TYR A 51 -14.69 3.73 -2.94
N VAL A 52 -14.56 2.48 -2.49
CA VAL A 52 -13.72 2.16 -1.31
C VAL A 52 -12.71 1.09 -1.68
N VAL A 53 -11.43 1.49 -1.71
CA VAL A 53 -10.31 0.64 -2.10
C VAL A 53 -9.37 0.47 -0.92
N GLU A 54 -9.03 -0.78 -0.60
CA GLU A 54 -7.92 -1.09 0.29
C GLU A 54 -6.67 -1.33 -0.56
N ASP A 55 -5.54 -0.77 -0.13
CA ASP A 55 -4.24 -1.07 -0.69
C ASP A 55 -3.26 -1.38 0.44
N PHE A 56 -2.29 -2.24 0.16
CA PHE A 56 -1.22 -2.54 1.10
C PHE A 56 0.11 -2.51 0.37
N THR A 57 1.07 -1.79 0.95
CA THR A 57 2.45 -1.81 0.50
C THR A 57 3.31 -2.43 1.58
N THR A 58 4.00 -3.51 1.25
CA THR A 58 5.07 -4.05 2.09
C THR A 58 6.38 -3.37 1.71
N GLN A 59 6.89 -2.49 2.57
CA GLN A 59 8.25 -1.99 2.40
C GLN A 59 9.24 -3.04 2.86
N THR A 60 9.60 -3.94 1.95
CA THR A 60 10.53 -5.03 2.23
C THR A 60 11.93 -4.67 1.78
N LEU A 61 12.64 -3.93 2.64
CA LEU A 61 14.05 -3.62 2.45
C LEU A 61 14.87 -4.89 2.64
N TYR A 62 15.72 -5.21 1.66
CA TYR A 62 16.62 -6.36 1.70
C TYR A 62 15.92 -7.72 1.92
N GLN A 63 14.62 -7.90 1.68
CA GLN A 63 14.05 -9.26 1.81
C GLN A 63 14.52 -10.22 0.71
N LYS A 64 14.53 -9.80 -0.56
CA LYS A 64 14.80 -10.70 -1.69
C LYS A 64 16.15 -11.44 -1.58
N PRO A 65 17.26 -10.81 -1.15
CA PRO A 65 18.53 -11.50 -0.90
C PRO A 65 18.63 -12.18 0.49
N TYR A 66 17.63 -12.07 1.35
CA TYR A 66 17.69 -12.57 2.73
C TYR A 66 16.45 -13.38 3.15
N ARG A 67 15.67 -13.88 2.19
CA ARG A 67 14.53 -14.77 2.48
C ARG A 67 15.03 -16.05 3.12
N LYS A 68 14.38 -16.48 4.21
CA LYS A 68 14.70 -17.72 4.94
C LYS A 68 14.69 -18.98 4.05
N GLU A 69 13.99 -18.95 2.93
CA GLU A 69 13.85 -20.06 1.98
C GLU A 69 14.97 -20.11 0.93
N ASP A 70 15.67 -19.00 0.68
CA ASP A 70 16.79 -18.93 -0.26
C ASP A 70 18.11 -18.90 0.54
N THR A 71 18.65 -20.08 0.82
CA THR A 71 19.92 -20.24 1.55
C THR A 71 21.15 -19.66 0.83
N ASN A 72 21.00 -19.12 -0.39
CA ASN A 72 22.10 -18.68 -1.24
C ASN A 72 21.91 -17.29 -1.87
N SER A 73 20.97 -16.46 -1.39
CA SER A 73 20.66 -15.16 -2.00
C SER A 73 21.34 -13.94 -1.34
N GLY A 74 22.20 -14.15 -0.35
CA GLY A 74 22.86 -13.08 0.41
C GLY A 74 23.74 -12.14 -0.44
N ILE A 75 23.82 -10.88 -0.03
CA ILE A 75 24.76 -9.92 -0.63
C ILE A 75 26.08 -10.02 0.13
N TYR A 76 27.18 -10.26 -0.61
CA TYR A 76 28.53 -10.32 -0.06
C TYR A 76 29.35 -9.11 -0.52
N VAL A 77 30.22 -8.62 0.37
CA VAL A 77 31.15 -7.52 0.12
C VAL A 77 32.57 -7.98 0.42
N SER A 78 33.54 -7.51 -0.37
CA SER A 78 34.96 -7.77 -0.08
C SER A 78 35.49 -6.71 0.89
N ILE A 79 35.96 -7.15 2.06
CA ILE A 79 36.61 -6.30 3.05
C ILE A 79 38.04 -6.81 3.20
N LYS A 80 39.02 -6.01 2.74
CA LYS A 80 40.45 -6.34 2.81
C LYS A 80 40.83 -7.68 2.17
N GLY A 81 40.09 -8.10 1.14
CA GLY A 81 40.33 -9.35 0.43
C GLY A 81 39.47 -10.52 0.90
N ASP A 82 38.82 -10.41 2.05
CA ASP A 82 37.89 -11.43 2.55
C ASP A 82 36.46 -11.12 2.12
N LEU A 83 35.71 -12.12 1.68
CA LEU A 83 34.28 -12.00 1.42
C LEU A 83 33.51 -12.09 2.73
N VAL A 84 32.74 -11.06 3.04
CA VAL A 84 31.92 -10.95 4.24
C VAL A 84 30.48 -10.68 3.84
N GLU A 85 29.54 -11.28 4.55
CA GLU A 85 28.11 -11.04 4.34
C GLU A 85 27.75 -9.59 4.77
N LEU A 86 26.97 -8.88 3.95
CA LEU A 86 26.70 -7.46 4.12
C LEU A 86 25.97 -7.10 5.44
N SER A 87 25.05 -7.94 5.94
CA SER A 87 24.36 -7.73 7.22
C SER A 87 25.28 -7.97 8.43
N GLU A 88 26.30 -8.82 8.30
CA GLU A 88 27.36 -8.96 9.28
C GLU A 88 28.28 -7.74 9.31
N ALA A 89 28.60 -7.18 8.12
CA ALA A 89 29.48 -6.03 7.96
C ALA A 89 28.83 -4.68 8.29
N SER A 90 27.51 -4.54 8.22
CA SER A 90 26.79 -3.28 8.42
C SER A 90 25.66 -3.41 9.44
N SER A 91 25.77 -2.67 10.55
CA SER A 91 24.73 -2.60 11.58
C SER A 91 23.41 -2.03 11.04
N ILE A 92 23.47 -1.14 10.04
CA ILE A 92 22.28 -0.57 9.38
C ILE A 92 21.55 -1.67 8.60
N VAL A 93 22.27 -2.43 7.78
CA VAL A 93 21.68 -3.52 6.97
C VAL A 93 21.16 -4.63 7.88
N ARG A 94 21.90 -4.97 8.94
CA ARG A 94 21.44 -5.91 9.97
C ARG A 94 20.09 -5.51 10.56
N GLY A 95 19.90 -4.22 10.85
CA GLY A 95 18.64 -3.69 11.37
C GLY A 95 17.47 -3.87 10.40
N PHE A 96 17.69 -3.76 9.09
CA PHE A 96 16.65 -4.03 8.09
C PHE A 96 16.35 -5.52 7.93
N VAL A 97 17.37 -6.38 7.97
CA VAL A 97 17.20 -7.84 7.86
C VAL A 97 16.50 -8.43 9.09
N GLN A 98 16.74 -7.89 10.28
CA GLN A 98 16.14 -8.34 11.54
C GLN A 98 14.83 -7.62 11.90
N GLY A 99 14.55 -6.49 11.25
CA GLY A 99 13.35 -5.71 11.50
C GLY A 99 12.09 -6.44 11.03
N GLU A 100 10.96 -6.13 11.68
CA GLU A 100 9.66 -6.59 11.18
C GLU A 100 9.30 -5.84 9.90
N ASP A 101 8.69 -6.56 8.96
CA ASP A 101 8.12 -5.95 7.77
C ASP A 101 7.05 -4.96 8.19
N LYS A 102 7.22 -3.71 7.78
CA LYS A 102 6.16 -2.73 7.93
C LYS A 102 5.18 -2.91 6.78
N GLU A 103 4.03 -3.47 7.11
CA GLU A 103 2.83 -3.40 6.27
C GLU A 103 2.21 -2.02 6.42
N ASP A 104 2.30 -1.21 5.37
CA ASP A 104 1.56 0.04 5.27
C ASP A 104 0.21 -0.27 4.58
N ARG A 105 -0.83 -0.47 5.38
CA ARG A 105 -2.20 -0.69 4.90
C ARG A 105 -2.95 0.64 4.86
N LYS A 106 -3.53 0.95 3.72
CA LYS A 106 -4.29 2.19 3.49
C LYS A 106 -5.66 1.88 2.93
N VAL A 107 -6.59 2.77 3.23
CA VAL A 107 -7.93 2.78 2.62
C VAL A 107 -8.13 4.11 1.90
N PHE A 108 -8.71 4.04 0.70
CA PHE A 108 -8.99 5.18 -0.17
C PHE A 108 -10.49 5.31 -0.39
N TYR A 109 -11.03 6.52 -0.28
CA TYR A 109 -12.46 6.82 -0.44
C TYR A 109 -12.70 8.27 -0.91
N PRO A 110 -13.88 8.61 -1.48
CA PRO A 110 -14.17 9.98 -1.89
C PRO A 110 -14.02 10.95 -0.72
N LYS A 111 -13.28 12.04 -0.93
CA LYS A 111 -12.96 13.05 0.10
C LYS A 111 -14.19 13.73 0.71
N GLU A 112 -15.32 13.67 0.01
CA GLU A 112 -16.62 14.18 0.45
C GLU A 112 -17.32 13.27 1.48
N ILE A 113 -16.83 12.05 1.71
CA ILE A 113 -17.36 11.14 2.73
C ILE A 113 -16.81 11.50 4.10
N VAL A 114 -17.73 11.71 5.05
CA VAL A 114 -17.44 11.86 6.48
C VAL A 114 -18.05 10.67 7.21
N TYR A 115 -17.29 10.06 8.11
CA TYR A 115 -17.72 8.90 8.90
C TYR A 115 -17.27 9.04 10.37
N GLU A 116 -18.01 8.42 11.29
CA GLU A 116 -17.71 8.36 12.74
C GLU A 116 -17.13 7.02 13.17
#